data_AF-A0A6I3PBR6-F1
#
_entry.id   AF-A0A6I3PBR6-F1
#
_cell.length_a   1.000
_cell.length_b   1.000
_cell.length_c   1.000
_cell.angle_alpha   90.00
_cell.angle_beta   90.00
_cell.angle_gamma   90.00
#
_symmetry.space_group_name_H-M   'P 1'
#
loop_
_entity.id
_entity.type
_entity.pdbx_description
1 polymer ?
#
loop_
_entity_poly.entity_id
_entity_poly.type
_entity_poly.pdbx_seq_one_letter_code
_entity_poly.pdbx_strand_id
1 'polypeptide(L)'
;MKKIGTYLLAAVLLLSLAACAPKRYERKHSPVGASSATQSSDKANKKSEESKSTEENEEAIGTLSKADQADIYSIIENSASLTYSLQVQPTRLLELNNDHSAVEGYSQDMFIDYYNTYTPGTYNLQDIIDKLNAEETSDSIRSLSQDQLIQLTNEKKDGWIYSTKDKAFYEIVSGGRGGAMPPMEIPSPDEWVVNEDSVEVTTTIQGTSDPYRRFVLKRNNKNYKGGTHKTRFYVDSTEFVKS
;
A
#
# COMPACT_ATOMS: atom_id res chain seq x y z
N MET A 1 -51.14 -52.56 -30.55
CA MET A 1 -52.20 -52.12 -29.61
C MET A 1 -51.56 -51.25 -28.54
N LYS A 2 -52.08 -50.02 -28.35
CA LYS A 2 -52.05 -49.14 -27.16
C LYS A 2 -50.69 -48.75 -26.53
N LYS A 3 -50.42 -47.54 -26.04
CA LYS A 3 -50.94 -46.15 -26.13
C LYS A 3 -50.01 -45.32 -25.19
N ILE A 4 -49.61 -44.12 -25.63
CA ILE A 4 -49.50 -42.84 -24.88
C ILE A 4 -48.49 -42.73 -23.70
N GLY A 5 -47.67 -41.67 -23.74
CA GLY A 5 -47.03 -41.05 -22.58
C GLY A 5 -45.98 -40.01 -22.98
N THR A 6 -46.35 -38.78 -23.32
CA THR A 6 -46.34 -37.55 -22.49
C THR A 6 -45.20 -36.60 -22.87
N TYR A 7 -45.61 -35.38 -23.21
CA TYR A 7 -44.81 -34.24 -23.62
C TYR A 7 -43.91 -33.73 -22.49
N LEU A 8 -42.68 -33.33 -22.83
CA LEU A 8 -41.88 -32.42 -22.02
C LEU A 8 -41.40 -31.27 -22.93
N LEU A 9 -42.08 -30.13 -22.77
CA LEU A 9 -41.77 -28.84 -23.37
C LEU A 9 -40.45 -28.34 -22.77
N ALA A 10 -39.38 -28.26 -23.57
CA ALA A 10 -38.18 -27.53 -23.20
C ALA A 10 -38.39 -26.04 -23.51
N ALA A 11 -38.73 -25.26 -22.49
CA ALA A 11 -38.77 -23.80 -22.59
C ALA A 11 -37.33 -23.26 -22.58
N VAL A 12 -36.90 -22.73 -23.73
CA VAL A 12 -35.64 -21.99 -23.87
C VAL A 12 -35.85 -20.58 -23.33
N LEU A 13 -35.29 -20.29 -22.15
CA LEU A 13 -35.21 -18.94 -21.59
C LEU A 13 -33.82 -18.37 -21.91
N LEU A 14 -33.72 -17.67 -23.04
CA LEU A 14 -32.60 -16.79 -23.37
C LEU A 14 -32.81 -15.47 -22.62
N LEU A 15 -32.20 -15.34 -21.43
CA LEU A 15 -32.01 -14.05 -20.76
C LEU A 15 -30.65 -13.51 -21.16
N SER A 16 -30.67 -12.54 -22.07
CA SER A 16 -29.54 -11.69 -22.43
C SER A 16 -29.05 -10.94 -21.18
N LEU A 17 -27.92 -11.37 -20.63
CA LEU A 17 -27.14 -10.58 -19.68
C LEU A 17 -26.49 -9.42 -20.44
N ALA A 18 -27.16 -8.27 -20.46
CA ALA A 18 -26.51 -7.00 -20.73
C ALA A 18 -25.55 -6.72 -19.56
N ALA A 19 -24.26 -6.92 -19.80
CA ALA A 19 -23.20 -6.57 -18.87
C ALA A 19 -23.23 -5.05 -18.63
N CYS A 20 -23.84 -4.64 -17.52
CA CYS A 20 -23.59 -3.31 -16.95
C CYS A 20 -22.19 -3.34 -16.35
N ALA A 21 -21.18 -3.04 -17.15
CA ALA A 21 -19.86 -2.71 -16.63
C ALA A 21 -19.99 -1.40 -15.82
N PRO A 22 -19.60 -1.37 -14.53
CA PRO A 22 -19.57 -0.11 -13.80
C PRO A 22 -18.55 0.82 -14.46
N LYS A 23 -19.01 2.06 -14.75
CA LYS A 23 -18.18 3.16 -15.26
C LYS A 23 -16.92 3.28 -14.41
N ARG A 24 -15.75 3.03 -15.00
CA ARG A 24 -14.46 3.52 -14.50
C ARG A 24 -14.58 5.04 -14.35
N TYR A 25 -14.69 5.53 -13.12
CA TYR A 25 -14.50 6.94 -12.86
C TYR A 25 -13.01 7.24 -12.97
N GLU A 26 -12.62 8.06 -13.95
CA GLU A 26 -11.29 8.67 -13.98
C GLU A 26 -11.18 9.66 -12.81
N ARG A 27 -10.34 9.32 -11.83
CA ARG A 27 -9.97 10.22 -10.74
C ARG A 27 -8.98 11.24 -11.29
N LYS A 28 -9.39 12.51 -11.36
CA LYS A 28 -8.50 13.61 -11.73
C LYS A 28 -7.51 13.87 -10.59
N HIS A 29 -6.23 13.60 -10.83
CA HIS A 29 -5.14 14.10 -9.99
C HIS A 29 -4.79 15.52 -10.44
N SER A 30 -4.95 16.51 -9.56
CA SER A 30 -4.33 17.82 -9.75
C SER A 30 -2.82 17.72 -9.48
N PRO A 31 -1.95 18.33 -10.29
CA PRO A 31 -0.51 18.31 -10.04
C PRO A 31 -0.19 19.12 -8.77
N VAL A 32 0.49 18.52 -7.81
CA VAL A 32 1.16 19.25 -6.73
C VAL A 32 2.36 19.95 -7.35
N GLY A 33 2.33 21.28 -7.36
CA GLY A 33 3.34 22.12 -7.98
C GLY A 33 4.71 21.92 -7.35
N ALA A 34 5.70 21.61 -8.17
CA ALA A 34 7.11 21.73 -7.83
C ALA A 34 7.41 23.21 -7.57
N SER A 35 7.70 23.55 -6.31
CA SER A 35 8.28 24.86 -5.99
C SER A 35 9.80 24.77 -6.17
N SER A 36 10.29 25.58 -7.09
CA SER A 36 11.69 25.73 -7.47
C SER A 36 12.52 26.35 -6.35
N ALA A 37 13.67 25.74 -6.10
CA ALA A 37 14.73 26.26 -5.25
C ALA A 37 15.23 27.61 -5.78
N THR A 38 15.36 28.61 -4.89
CA THR A 38 16.16 29.80 -5.16
C THR A 38 17.38 29.77 -4.23
N GLN A 39 18.57 29.76 -4.83
CA GLN A 39 19.85 29.84 -4.13
C GLN A 39 20.04 31.25 -3.57
N SER A 40 20.49 31.35 -2.31
CA SER A 40 21.29 32.48 -1.85
C SER A 40 22.35 31.98 -0.89
N SER A 41 23.60 32.18 -1.28
CA SER A 41 24.80 31.97 -0.50
C SER A 41 24.94 33.00 0.59
N ASP A 42 25.30 32.59 1.81
CA ASP A 42 26.23 33.35 2.63
C ASP A 42 26.93 32.47 3.67
N LYS A 43 28.20 32.80 3.90
CA LYS A 43 29.24 31.97 4.50
C LYS A 43 29.57 32.54 5.89
N ALA A 44 29.45 31.76 6.96
CA ALA A 44 30.17 32.03 8.21
C ALA A 44 30.38 30.76 9.04
N ASN A 45 31.61 30.63 9.54
CA ASN A 45 32.22 29.46 10.17
C ASN A 45 32.33 29.69 11.68
N LYS A 46 31.90 28.73 12.53
CA LYS A 46 32.58 28.45 13.82
C LYS A 46 32.15 27.12 14.47
N LYS A 47 33.09 26.16 14.37
CA LYS A 47 33.58 25.16 15.34
C LYS A 47 32.77 24.79 16.61
N SER A 48 32.43 23.50 16.64
CA SER A 48 32.29 22.49 17.72
C SER A 48 32.29 22.89 19.21
N GLU A 49 31.32 22.36 19.94
CA GLU A 49 31.54 21.72 21.26
C GLU A 49 30.44 20.67 21.55
N GLU A 50 30.79 19.72 22.41
CA GLU A 50 30.35 18.33 22.47
C GLU A 50 29.30 18.07 23.57
N SER A 51 28.44 17.08 23.30
CA SER A 51 27.69 16.23 24.25
C SER A 51 26.64 16.85 25.20
N LYS A 52 25.37 16.51 24.96
CA LYS A 52 24.46 16.02 26.02
C LYS A 52 23.25 15.25 25.45
N SER A 53 23.18 13.98 25.83
CA SER A 53 22.00 13.08 25.94
C SER A 53 20.78 13.39 25.07
N THR A 54 20.60 12.63 23.99
CA THR A 54 19.31 12.42 23.32
C THR A 54 18.45 11.51 24.18
N GLU A 55 17.66 12.12 25.07
CA GLU A 55 16.30 11.61 25.29
C GLU A 55 15.54 11.95 24.01
N GLU A 56 15.21 10.93 23.21
CA GLU A 56 14.24 11.07 22.12
C GLU A 56 12.89 11.39 22.78
N ASN A 57 12.63 12.68 22.96
CA ASN A 57 11.31 13.15 23.35
C ASN A 57 10.34 12.71 22.25
N GLU A 58 9.50 11.72 22.54
CA GLU A 58 8.29 11.48 21.77
C GLU A 58 7.52 12.81 21.77
N GLU A 59 7.55 13.50 20.64
CA GLU A 59 6.89 14.79 20.51
C GLU A 59 5.39 14.56 20.68
N ALA A 60 4.84 15.02 21.80
CA ALA A 60 3.42 14.88 22.12
C ALA A 60 2.58 15.40 20.94
N ILE A 61 1.56 14.65 20.54
CA ILE A 61 0.75 14.95 19.34
C ILE A 61 0.03 16.30 19.49
N GLY A 62 -0.38 16.64 20.71
CA GLY A 62 -1.00 17.93 21.02
C GLY A 62 -2.22 18.22 20.13
N THR A 63 -2.36 19.46 19.66
CA THR A 63 -3.39 19.83 18.67
C THR A 63 -2.91 19.54 17.26
N LEU A 64 -3.66 18.76 16.49
CA LEU A 64 -3.35 18.46 15.10
C LEU A 64 -3.41 19.72 14.22
N SER A 65 -2.31 20.03 13.55
CA SER A 65 -2.30 21.06 12.51
C SER A 65 -3.06 20.58 11.26
N LYS A 66 -3.43 21.50 10.37
CA LYS A 66 -4.04 21.13 9.07
C LYS A 66 -3.14 20.20 8.24
N ALA A 67 -1.83 20.36 8.34
CA ALA A 67 -0.88 19.47 7.68
C ALA A 67 -0.94 18.07 8.29
N ASP A 68 -1.04 17.97 9.62
CA ASP A 68 -1.17 16.67 10.30
C ASP A 68 -2.44 15.95 9.88
N GLN A 69 -3.56 16.68 9.81
CA GLN A 69 -4.82 16.13 9.32
C GLN A 69 -4.70 15.63 7.88
N ALA A 70 -4.08 16.40 6.99
CA ALA A 70 -3.88 15.98 5.60
C ALA A 70 -3.01 14.72 5.48
N ASP A 71 -1.94 14.61 6.27
CA ASP A 71 -1.06 13.44 6.26
C ASP A 71 -1.74 12.19 6.81
N ILE A 72 -2.43 12.31 7.94
CA ILE A 72 -3.20 11.20 8.54
C ILE A 72 -4.28 10.72 7.56
N TYR A 73 -5.04 11.66 6.96
CA TYR A 73 -6.03 11.34 5.95
C TYR A 73 -5.41 10.60 4.76
N SER A 74 -4.27 11.10 4.26
CA SER A 74 -3.56 10.47 3.14
C SER A 74 -3.11 9.04 3.47
N ILE A 75 -2.55 8.81 4.66
CA ILE A 75 -2.14 7.47 5.09
C ILE A 75 -3.33 6.52 5.11
N ILE A 76 -4.45 6.93 5.69
CA ILE A 76 -5.66 6.09 5.79
C ILE A 76 -6.27 5.86 4.40
N GLU A 77 -6.41 6.89 3.56
CA GLU A 77 -6.96 6.75 2.20
C GLU A 77 -6.12 5.76 1.38
N ASN A 78 -4.79 5.82 1.50
CA ASN A 78 -3.89 4.92 0.80
C ASN A 78 -3.85 3.51 1.42
N SER A 79 -4.37 3.30 2.63
CA SER A 79 -4.50 1.96 3.25
C SER A 79 -5.65 1.12 2.67
N ALA A 80 -6.48 1.70 1.80
CA ALA A 80 -7.67 1.08 1.21
C ALA A 80 -7.35 0.04 0.11
N SER A 81 -6.42 -0.87 0.40
CA SER A 81 -5.99 -1.94 -0.48
C SER A 81 -5.79 -3.23 0.31
N LEU A 82 -5.99 -4.37 -0.36
CA LEU A 82 -5.85 -5.70 0.24
C LEU A 82 -4.41 -6.18 0.36
N THR A 83 -3.50 -5.58 -0.39
CA THR A 83 -2.11 -6.06 -0.43
C THR A 83 -1.15 -5.00 0.08
N TYR A 84 -0.88 -3.98 -0.73
CA TYR A 84 -0.05 -2.84 -0.36
C TYR A 84 -0.83 -1.55 -0.45
N SER A 85 -0.37 -0.51 0.25
CA SER A 85 -0.99 0.81 0.15
C SER A 85 -1.07 1.26 -1.31
N LEU A 86 -2.05 2.10 -1.66
CA LEU A 86 -2.23 2.60 -3.03
C LEU A 86 -1.03 3.43 -3.55
N GLN A 87 -0.13 3.87 -2.66
CA GLN A 87 1.13 4.52 -3.02
C GLN A 87 2.19 3.53 -3.52
N VAL A 88 2.04 2.25 -3.17
CA VAL A 88 2.93 1.18 -3.61
C VAL A 88 2.47 0.69 -4.97
N GLN A 89 2.89 1.41 -6.01
CA GLN A 89 2.54 1.08 -7.39
C GLN A 89 3.61 0.15 -7.99
N PRO A 90 3.28 -1.11 -8.28
CA PRO A 90 4.22 -2.00 -8.92
C PRO A 90 4.46 -1.64 -10.38
N THR A 91 5.65 -1.98 -10.86
CA THR A 91 5.93 -2.16 -12.27
C THR A 91 5.63 -3.60 -12.62
N ARG A 92 4.64 -3.83 -13.49
CA ARG A 92 4.30 -5.18 -13.95
C ARG A 92 5.26 -5.63 -15.05
N LEU A 93 6.01 -6.71 -14.81
CA LEU A 93 6.95 -7.29 -15.76
C LEU A 93 6.32 -8.41 -16.59
N LEU A 94 5.39 -9.16 -15.99
CA LEU A 94 4.66 -10.25 -16.62
C LEU A 94 3.24 -10.32 -16.06
N GLU A 95 2.28 -10.66 -16.90
CA GLU A 95 0.94 -11.10 -16.51
C GLU A 95 0.48 -12.20 -17.48
N LEU A 96 0.10 -13.35 -16.93
CA LEU A 96 -0.38 -14.50 -17.68
C LEU A 96 -1.90 -14.57 -17.61
N ASN A 97 -2.55 -14.53 -18.77
CA ASN A 97 -4.02 -14.43 -18.86
C ASN A 97 -4.76 -15.71 -18.41
N ASN A 98 -4.08 -16.86 -18.41
CA ASN A 98 -4.68 -18.16 -18.15
C ASN A 98 -4.91 -18.43 -16.65
N ASP A 99 -4.01 -17.95 -15.78
CA ASP A 99 -4.08 -18.17 -14.34
C ASP A 99 -3.85 -16.90 -13.52
N HIS A 100 -3.75 -15.74 -14.16
CA HIS A 100 -3.47 -14.45 -13.54
C HIS A 100 -2.14 -14.39 -12.79
N SER A 101 -1.19 -15.30 -13.09
CA SER A 101 0.14 -15.21 -12.54
C SER A 101 0.84 -13.95 -13.03
N ALA A 102 1.64 -13.33 -12.17
CA ALA A 102 2.32 -12.09 -12.49
C ALA A 102 3.69 -12.00 -11.82
N VAL A 103 4.54 -11.16 -12.42
CA VAL A 103 5.78 -10.69 -11.80
C VAL A 103 5.65 -9.18 -11.60
N GLU A 104 5.51 -8.77 -10.35
CA GLU A 104 5.29 -7.37 -9.94
C GLU A 104 6.59 -6.84 -9.29
N GLY A 105 7.14 -5.76 -9.82
CA GLY A 105 8.37 -5.14 -9.33
C GLY A 105 8.10 -3.87 -8.52
N TYR A 106 8.67 -3.76 -7.33
CA TYR A 106 8.55 -2.63 -6.41
C TYR A 106 9.93 -2.05 -6.14
N SER A 107 10.07 -0.72 -6.18
CA SER A 107 11.36 -0.12 -5.82
C SER A 107 11.66 -0.33 -4.34
N GLN A 108 12.94 -0.49 -4.01
CA GLN A 108 13.38 -0.64 -2.63
C GLN A 108 12.87 0.48 -1.72
N ASP A 109 13.04 1.74 -2.15
CA ASP A 109 12.69 2.89 -1.32
C ASP A 109 11.19 2.98 -1.05
N MET A 110 10.36 2.55 -2.01
CA MET A 110 8.91 2.47 -1.84
C MET A 110 8.51 1.46 -0.77
N PHE A 111 9.14 0.27 -0.75
CA PHE A 111 8.89 -0.72 0.30
C PHE A 111 9.42 -0.29 1.66
N ILE A 112 10.58 0.36 1.70
CA ILE A 112 11.10 0.93 2.94
C ILE A 112 10.08 1.93 3.52
N ASP A 113 9.57 2.87 2.73
CA ASP A 113 8.55 3.80 3.20
C ASP A 113 7.25 3.10 3.59
N TYR A 114 6.79 2.13 2.80
CA TYR A 114 5.56 1.38 3.09
C TYR A 114 5.62 0.67 4.44
N TYR A 115 6.67 -0.13 4.69
CA TYR A 115 6.79 -0.86 5.95
C TYR A 115 6.92 0.09 7.14
N ASN A 116 7.69 1.18 7.01
CA ASN A 116 7.81 2.15 8.10
C ASN A 116 6.55 2.99 8.31
N THR A 117 5.70 3.17 7.30
CA THR A 117 4.42 3.89 7.42
C THR A 117 3.31 2.99 7.96
N TYR A 118 3.23 1.73 7.53
CA TYR A 118 2.05 0.87 7.77
C TYR A 118 2.28 -0.25 8.78
N THR A 119 3.39 -0.22 9.52
CA THR A 119 3.65 -1.17 10.61
C THR A 119 4.30 -0.43 11.79
N PRO A 120 4.20 -0.95 13.03
CA PRO A 120 4.74 -0.25 14.20
C PRO A 120 6.28 -0.26 14.28
N GLY A 121 6.93 -1.30 13.74
CA GLY A 121 8.39 -1.41 13.79
C GLY A 121 9.14 -0.39 12.91
N THR A 122 10.44 -0.25 13.16
CA THR A 122 11.38 0.41 12.24
C THR A 122 12.03 -0.64 11.36
N TYR A 123 11.95 -0.47 10.05
CA TYR A 123 12.44 -1.43 9.07
C TYR A 123 13.51 -0.80 8.18
N ASN A 124 14.69 -1.39 8.15
CA ASN A 124 15.70 -1.14 7.13
C ASN A 124 15.58 -2.21 6.02
N LEU A 125 16.43 -2.10 4.99
CA LEU A 125 16.42 -3.01 3.85
C LEU A 125 16.46 -4.49 4.26
N GLN A 126 17.40 -4.88 5.14
CA GLN A 126 17.54 -6.29 5.53
C GLN A 126 16.30 -6.79 6.27
N ASP A 127 15.72 -5.97 7.15
CA ASP A 127 14.50 -6.34 7.89
C ASP A 127 13.35 -6.67 6.94
N ILE A 128 13.27 -5.98 5.80
CA ILE A 128 12.24 -6.21 4.77
C ILE A 128 12.56 -7.46 3.95
N ILE A 129 13.82 -7.67 3.57
CA ILE A 129 14.28 -8.90 2.90
C ILE A 129 13.91 -10.11 3.77
N ASP A 130 14.25 -10.06 5.05
CA ASP A 130 14.01 -11.13 6.01
C ASP A 130 12.50 -11.33 6.24
N LYS A 131 11.73 -10.25 6.42
CA LYS A 131 10.27 -10.30 6.61
C LYS A 131 9.55 -10.93 5.43
N LEU A 132 10.00 -10.64 4.21
CA LEU A 132 9.43 -11.20 2.98
C LEU A 132 9.98 -12.59 2.65
N ASN A 133 11.00 -13.05 3.38
CA ASN A 133 11.80 -14.22 3.02
C ASN A 133 12.26 -14.15 1.55
N ALA A 134 12.76 -12.97 1.15
CA ALA A 134 13.12 -12.69 -0.24
C ALA A 134 14.46 -13.33 -0.60
N GLU A 135 14.51 -14.02 -1.74
CA GLU A 135 15.76 -14.51 -2.30
C GLU A 135 16.57 -13.36 -2.89
N GLU A 136 17.81 -13.20 -2.43
CA GLU A 136 18.69 -12.15 -2.92
C GLU A 136 19.43 -12.57 -4.20
N THR A 137 19.51 -11.65 -5.16
CA THR A 137 20.28 -11.84 -6.39
C THR A 137 21.03 -10.56 -6.81
N SER A 138 22.14 -10.74 -7.51
CA SER A 138 22.86 -9.67 -8.21
C SER A 138 22.38 -9.42 -9.64
N ASP A 139 21.49 -10.28 -10.14
CA ASP A 139 20.97 -10.16 -11.50
C ASP A 139 19.80 -9.18 -11.57
N SER A 140 19.63 -8.57 -12.74
CA SER A 140 18.47 -7.71 -13.03
C SER A 140 17.30 -8.57 -13.45
N ILE A 141 16.22 -8.55 -12.68
CA ILE A 141 14.97 -9.23 -13.04
C ILE A 141 14.24 -8.43 -14.13
N ARG A 142 14.38 -7.10 -14.12
CA ARG A 142 13.84 -6.20 -15.17
C ARG A 142 14.42 -6.46 -16.56
N SER A 143 15.58 -7.09 -16.65
CA SER A 143 16.26 -7.38 -17.91
C SER A 143 15.99 -8.79 -18.44
N LEU A 144 15.22 -9.61 -17.71
CA LEU A 144 14.83 -10.94 -18.20
C LEU A 144 13.90 -10.82 -19.40
N SER A 145 14.05 -11.75 -20.35
CA SER A 145 13.09 -11.90 -21.44
C SER A 145 11.75 -12.41 -20.91
N GLN A 146 10.71 -12.29 -21.72
CA GLN A 146 9.39 -12.81 -21.37
C GLN A 146 9.42 -14.32 -21.09
N ASP A 147 10.14 -15.10 -21.90
CA ASP A 147 10.29 -16.55 -21.69
C ASP A 147 10.98 -16.89 -20.36
N GLN A 148 12.00 -16.10 -19.99
CA GLN A 148 12.69 -16.25 -18.70
C GLN A 148 11.79 -15.90 -17.52
N LEU A 149 10.96 -14.86 -17.64
CA LEU A 149 9.96 -14.51 -16.62
C LEU A 149 8.90 -15.61 -16.48
N ILE A 150 8.45 -16.21 -17.59
CA ILE A 150 7.51 -17.34 -17.57
C ILE A 150 8.14 -18.57 -16.88
N GLN A 151 9.41 -18.86 -17.17
CA GLN A 151 10.13 -19.92 -16.48
C GLN A 151 10.21 -19.64 -14.98
N LEU A 152 10.52 -18.41 -14.60
CA LEU A 152 10.60 -17.98 -13.21
C LEU A 152 9.28 -18.20 -12.45
N THR A 153 8.14 -17.83 -13.04
CA THR A 153 6.82 -18.05 -12.43
C THR A 153 6.51 -19.54 -12.24
N ASN A 154 6.90 -20.38 -13.22
CA ASN A 154 6.68 -21.83 -13.15
C ASN A 154 7.52 -22.51 -12.06
N GLU A 155 8.76 -22.05 -11.85
CA GLU A 155 9.69 -22.64 -10.88
C GLU A 155 9.36 -22.25 -9.44
N LYS A 156 9.04 -20.98 -9.19
CA LYS A 156 8.88 -20.46 -7.81
C LYS A 156 7.45 -20.53 -7.28
N LYS A 157 6.44 -20.55 -8.16
CA LYS A 157 4.99 -20.58 -7.87
C LYS A 157 4.47 -19.43 -7.01
N ASP A 158 5.11 -19.05 -5.91
CA ASP A 158 4.92 -17.80 -5.20
C ASP A 158 6.22 -17.42 -4.47
N GLY A 159 6.52 -16.14 -4.34
CA GLY A 159 7.63 -15.70 -3.49
C GLY A 159 8.21 -14.34 -3.85
N TRP A 160 9.28 -14.02 -3.14
CA TRP A 160 9.97 -12.73 -3.24
C TRP A 160 11.39 -12.90 -3.71
N ILE A 161 11.83 -11.98 -4.57
CA ILE A 161 13.22 -11.82 -4.97
C ILE A 161 13.63 -10.38 -4.70
N TYR A 162 14.79 -10.16 -4.09
CA TYR A 162 15.41 -8.85 -4.02
C TYR A 162 16.60 -8.79 -4.98
N SER A 163 16.54 -7.90 -5.97
CA SER A 163 17.67 -7.63 -6.86
C SER A 163 18.46 -6.45 -6.33
N THR A 164 19.70 -6.71 -5.93
CA THR A 164 20.66 -5.67 -5.52
C THR A 164 21.02 -4.73 -6.68
N LYS A 165 21.03 -5.25 -7.92
CA LYS A 165 21.31 -4.48 -9.13
C LYS A 165 20.17 -3.53 -9.50
N ASP A 166 18.94 -4.00 -9.41
CA ASP A 166 17.77 -3.17 -9.73
C ASP A 166 17.36 -2.29 -8.55
N LYS A 167 17.85 -2.59 -7.33
CA LYS A 167 17.38 -2.04 -6.06
C LYS A 167 15.86 -2.13 -5.96
N ALA A 168 15.36 -3.34 -6.19
CA ALA A 168 13.94 -3.61 -6.29
C ALA A 168 13.59 -4.99 -5.75
N PHE A 169 12.39 -5.08 -5.19
CA PHE A 169 11.75 -6.34 -4.82
C PHE A 169 10.85 -6.80 -5.96
N TYR A 170 10.82 -8.09 -6.23
CA TYR A 170 9.96 -8.71 -7.21
C TYR A 170 9.12 -9.76 -6.52
N GLU A 171 7.81 -9.58 -6.66
CA GLU A 171 6.84 -10.55 -6.21
C GLU A 171 6.44 -11.43 -7.38
N ILE A 172 6.57 -12.73 -7.16
CA ILE A 172 6.04 -13.75 -8.05
C ILE A 172 4.73 -14.17 -7.42
N VAL A 173 3.63 -13.93 -8.12
CA VAL A 173 2.30 -14.37 -7.70
C VAL A 173 1.77 -15.40 -8.68
N SER A 174 1.29 -16.52 -8.14
CA SER A 174 0.41 -17.45 -8.83
C SER A 174 -1.04 -17.19 -8.46
N GLY A 175 -1.91 -17.15 -9.45
CA GLY A 175 -3.30 -16.81 -9.21
C GLY A 175 -3.53 -15.30 -9.07
N GLY A 176 -4.75 -14.87 -9.37
CA GLY A 176 -5.14 -13.48 -9.19
C GLY A 176 -5.20 -13.11 -7.71
N ARG A 177 -4.88 -11.86 -7.38
CA ARG A 177 -5.13 -11.30 -6.04
C ARG A 177 -6.63 -11.20 -5.83
N GLY A 178 -7.18 -12.10 -5.03
CA GLY A 178 -8.61 -12.12 -4.70
C GLY A 178 -9.03 -10.97 -3.79
N GLY A 179 -10.33 -10.66 -3.84
CA GLY A 179 -11.05 -9.81 -2.89
C GLY A 179 -11.23 -8.37 -3.34
N ALA A 180 -12.41 -7.80 -3.06
CA ALA A 180 -12.62 -6.36 -3.08
C ALA A 180 -12.91 -5.93 -1.65
N MET A 181 -12.19 -4.93 -1.16
CA MET A 181 -12.53 -4.30 0.11
C MET A 181 -13.62 -3.28 -0.14
N PRO A 182 -14.66 -3.25 0.70
CA PRO A 182 -15.59 -2.13 0.71
C PRO A 182 -14.80 -0.80 0.80
N PRO A 183 -15.14 0.19 -0.03
CA PRO A 183 -14.55 1.51 0.10
C PRO A 183 -14.85 2.08 1.49
N MET A 184 -13.86 2.76 2.05
CA MET A 184 -13.97 3.38 3.37
C MET A 184 -14.26 4.87 3.25
N GLU A 185 -15.02 5.39 4.20
CA GLU A 185 -15.23 6.82 4.39
C GLU A 185 -14.50 7.24 5.68
N ILE A 186 -13.64 8.26 5.55
CA ILE A 186 -12.84 8.79 6.65
C ILE A 186 -13.63 9.95 7.27
N PRO A 187 -13.90 9.93 8.59
CA PRO A 187 -14.69 10.97 9.24
C PRO A 187 -13.92 12.30 9.27
N SER A 188 -14.63 13.38 9.58
CA SER A 188 -14.03 14.71 9.66
C SER A 188 -13.02 14.79 10.82
N PRO A 189 -11.95 15.61 10.74
CA PRO A 189 -10.93 15.66 11.78
C PRO A 189 -11.40 16.02 13.19
N ASP A 190 -12.56 16.66 13.32
CA ASP A 190 -13.21 16.96 14.60
C ASP A 190 -13.82 15.72 15.29
N GLU A 191 -14.00 14.62 14.55
CA GLU A 191 -14.47 13.33 15.06
C GLU A 191 -13.31 12.39 15.46
N TRP A 192 -12.07 12.79 15.21
CA TRP A 192 -10.90 11.96 15.54
C TRP A 192 -10.59 12.06 17.04
N VAL A 193 -10.17 10.94 17.64
CA VAL A 193 -9.76 10.93 19.04
C VAL A 193 -8.27 11.23 19.11
N VAL A 194 -7.92 12.39 19.65
CA VAL A 194 -6.52 12.81 19.81
C VAL A 194 -6.08 12.57 21.25
N ASN A 195 -5.16 11.64 21.43
CA ASN A 195 -4.51 11.33 22.70
C ASN A 195 -3.16 12.07 22.81
N GLU A 196 -2.45 11.86 23.92
CA GLU A 196 -1.14 12.48 24.15
C GLU A 196 -0.11 12.09 23.07
N ASP A 197 -0.08 10.81 22.66
CA ASP A 197 0.92 10.22 21.77
C ASP A 197 0.34 9.62 20.48
N SER A 198 -0.98 9.64 20.32
CA SER A 198 -1.68 8.92 19.25
C SER A 198 -2.94 9.63 18.74
N VAL A 199 -3.34 9.31 17.51
CA VAL A 199 -4.62 9.71 16.91
C VAL A 199 -5.37 8.46 16.50
N GLU A 200 -6.61 8.33 16.97
CA GLU A 200 -7.50 7.26 16.57
C GLU A 200 -8.53 7.77 15.56
N VAL A 201 -8.65 7.05 14.44
CA VAL A 201 -9.61 7.34 13.38
C VAL A 201 -10.42 6.09 13.09
N THR A 202 -11.73 6.15 13.33
CA THR A 202 -12.66 5.07 13.00
C THR A 202 -13.38 5.40 11.70
N THR A 203 -13.11 4.64 10.64
CA THR A 203 -13.78 4.80 9.34
C THR A 203 -15.13 4.09 9.32
N THR A 204 -15.99 4.45 8.36
CA THR A 204 -17.21 3.71 8.04
C THR A 204 -17.12 3.05 6.67
N ILE A 205 -18.00 2.09 6.42
CA ILE A 205 -18.21 1.59 5.04
C ILE A 205 -18.91 2.70 4.26
N GLN A 206 -18.34 3.09 3.12
CA GLN A 206 -18.86 4.19 2.31
C GLN A 206 -20.35 3.97 1.97
N GLY A 207 -21.16 5.00 2.24
CA GLY A 207 -22.61 4.94 2.01
C GLY A 207 -23.40 4.26 3.13
N THR A 208 -22.77 3.95 4.25
CA THR A 208 -23.40 3.40 5.46
C THR A 208 -22.94 4.16 6.72
N SER A 209 -23.61 3.93 7.84
CA SER A 209 -23.14 4.35 9.16
C SER A 209 -22.34 3.27 9.89
N ASP A 210 -22.07 2.14 9.23
CA ASP A 210 -21.47 0.98 9.90
C ASP A 210 -19.97 1.23 10.08
N PRO A 211 -19.45 1.13 11.33
CA PRO A 211 -18.03 1.30 11.58
C PRO A 211 -17.26 0.17 10.90
N TYR A 212 -16.09 0.49 10.36
CA TYR A 212 -15.34 -0.45 9.53
C TYR A 212 -13.96 -0.76 10.09
N ARG A 213 -13.07 0.24 10.11
CA ARG A 213 -11.69 0.06 10.58
C ARG A 213 -11.33 1.18 11.54
N ARG A 214 -10.69 0.82 12.65
CA ARG A 214 -10.06 1.76 13.55
C ARG A 214 -8.55 1.75 13.30
N PHE A 215 -8.02 2.93 12.99
CA PHE A 215 -6.59 3.18 12.83
C PHE A 215 -6.08 3.91 14.07
N VAL A 216 -4.96 3.45 14.61
CA VAL A 216 -4.19 4.20 15.60
C VAL A 216 -2.91 4.66 14.91
N LEU A 217 -2.72 5.98 14.84
CA LEU A 217 -1.54 6.59 14.23
C LEU A 217 -0.69 7.30 15.28
N LYS A 218 0.63 7.23 15.14
CA LYS A 218 1.59 7.93 15.99
C LYS A 218 2.55 8.77 15.16
N ARG A 219 3.17 9.78 15.78
CA ARG A 219 4.24 10.58 15.15
C ARG A 219 5.39 9.65 14.74
N ASN A 220 5.89 9.85 13.53
CA ASN A 220 6.95 9.01 12.99
C ASN A 220 8.33 9.54 13.38
N ASN A 221 8.90 8.95 14.42
CA ASN A 221 10.27 9.22 14.88
C ASN A 221 11.26 8.11 14.45
N LYS A 222 10.88 7.27 13.48
CA LYS A 222 11.67 6.11 13.08
C LYS A 222 12.91 6.52 12.30
N ASN A 223 14.06 6.06 12.75
CA ASN A 223 15.34 6.32 12.09
C ASN A 223 15.74 5.17 11.16
N TYR A 224 15.32 5.26 9.89
CA TYR A 224 15.65 4.29 8.84
C TYR A 224 16.37 4.92 7.65
N LYS A 225 17.22 4.13 6.99
CA LYS A 225 17.96 4.53 5.77
C LYS A 225 17.15 4.20 4.51
N GLY A 226 17.36 4.99 3.45
CA GLY A 226 16.56 4.90 2.23
C GLY A 226 15.19 5.53 2.40
N GLY A 227 14.26 5.16 1.50
CA GLY A 227 12.94 5.77 1.43
C GLY A 227 12.96 7.11 0.69
N THR A 228 11.80 7.50 0.15
CA THR A 228 11.63 8.71 -0.66
C THR A 228 10.75 9.74 0.05
N HIS A 229 9.63 9.31 0.64
CA HIS A 229 8.59 10.19 1.14
C HIS A 229 8.66 10.42 2.64
N LYS A 230 9.00 9.40 3.44
CA LYS A 230 9.09 9.45 4.91
C LYS A 230 7.94 10.22 5.58
N THR A 231 6.83 9.53 5.76
CA THR A 231 5.59 10.09 6.36
C THR A 231 5.82 10.61 7.77
N ARG A 232 5.13 11.70 8.15
CA ARG A 232 5.21 12.29 9.51
C ARG A 232 4.44 11.49 10.58
N PHE A 233 3.61 10.55 10.15
CA PHE A 233 2.87 9.62 11.00
C PHE A 233 3.03 8.20 10.47
N TYR A 234 2.91 7.21 11.35
CA TYR A 234 2.81 5.81 10.98
C TYR A 234 1.58 5.17 11.63
N VAL A 235 1.10 4.09 11.05
CA VAL A 235 0.03 3.24 11.57
C VAL A 235 0.63 2.29 12.60
N ASP A 236 0.29 2.52 13.85
CA ASP A 236 0.70 1.67 14.98
C ASP A 236 -0.14 0.40 15.02
N SER A 237 -1.45 0.54 14.80
CA SER A 237 -2.37 -0.60 14.67
C SER A 237 -3.56 -0.29 13.76
N THR A 238 -4.16 -1.36 13.24
CA THR A 238 -5.44 -1.32 12.52
C THR A 238 -6.25 -2.54 12.88
N GLU A 239 -7.53 -2.34 13.19
CA GLU A 239 -8.45 -3.43 13.49
C GLU A 239 -9.81 -3.21 12.84
N PHE A 240 -10.51 -4.31 12.55
CA PHE A 240 -11.90 -4.25 12.12
C PHE A 240 -12.78 -3.96 13.34
N VAL A 241 -13.61 -2.93 13.22
CA VAL A 241 -14.60 -2.63 14.26
C VAL A 241 -15.75 -3.60 14.08
N LYS A 242 -16.03 -4.40 15.10
CA LYS A 242 -17.21 -5.25 15.12
C LYS A 242 -18.42 -4.39 15.47
N SER A 243 -19.45 -4.46 14.63
CA SER A 243 -20.81 -4.00 14.91
C SER A 243 -21.44 -4.81 16.04
#